data_AF-B9M059-F1
#
_entry.id   AF-B9M059-F1
#
_cell.length_a   1.000
_cell.length_b   1.000
_cell.length_c   1.000
_cell.angle_alpha   90.00
_cell.angle_beta   90.00
_cell.angle_gamma   90.00
#
_symmetry.space_group_name_H-M   'P 1'
#
loop_
_entity.id
_entity.type
_entity.pdbx_description
1 polymer ?
#
loop_
_entity_poly.entity_id
_entity_poly.type
_entity_poly.pdbx_seq_one_letter_code
_entity_poly.pdbx_strand_id
1 'polypeptide(L)' 'MKIIDGKRLKAAVCHHCPLCRHARKKPDSFIGRIIHQRHAEDCPSWQAEQDLYGKE' A
#
# COMPACT_ATOMS: atom_id res chain seq x y z
N MET A 1 -14.58 -1.29 -23.15
CA MET A 1 -14.26 -1.85 -21.82
C MET A 1 -12.78 -1.57 -21.58
N LYS A 2 -12.43 -0.49 -20.84
CA LYS A 2 -11.02 -0.16 -20.56
C LYS A 2 -10.49 -1.23 -19.61
N ILE A 3 -9.64 -2.10 -20.13
CA ILE A 3 -8.88 -3.08 -19.34
C ILE A 3 -8.19 -2.27 -18.25
N ILE A 4 -8.64 -2.44 -17.01
CA ILE A 4 -8.11 -1.70 -15.87
C ILE A 4 -6.72 -2.28 -15.66
N ASP A 5 -5.70 -1.51 -16.05
CA ASP A 5 -4.29 -1.85 -15.91
C ASP A 5 -4.06 -2.47 -14.53
N GLY A 6 -3.67 -3.76 -14.47
CA GLY A 6 -3.69 -4.54 -13.22
C GLY A 6 -2.87 -3.89 -12.09
N LYS A 7 -1.92 -3.02 -12.45
CA LYS A 7 -1.15 -2.16 -11.55
C LYS A 7 -2.03 -1.15 -10.79
N ARG A 8 -2.97 -0.49 -11.47
CA ARG A 8 -3.92 0.46 -10.87
C ARG A 8 -4.89 -0.21 -9.91
N LEU A 9 -5.35 -1.42 -10.24
CA LEU A 9 -6.22 -2.19 -9.35
C LEU A 9 -5.48 -2.59 -8.07
N LYS A 10 -4.26 -3.13 -8.21
CA LYS A 10 -3.40 -3.48 -7.07
C LYS A 10 -3.08 -2.26 -6.21
N ALA A 11 -2.73 -1.15 -6.84
CA ALA A 11 -2.49 0.12 -6.13
C ALA A 11 -3.73 0.61 -5.39
N ALA A 12 -4.92 0.58 -6.00
CA ALA A 12 -6.16 0.96 -5.34
C ALA A 12 -6.49 0.05 -4.15
N VAL A 13 -6.25 -1.26 -4.26
CA VAL A 13 -6.43 -2.22 -3.16
C VAL A 13 -5.52 -1.90 -1.99
N CYS A 14 -4.25 -1.59 -2.23
CA CYS A 14 -3.33 -1.17 -1.17
C CYS A 14 -3.72 0.21 -0.61
N HIS A 15 -4.08 1.15 -1.48
CA HIS A 15 -4.44 2.52 -1.11
C HIS A 15 -5.63 2.55 -0.14
N HIS A 16 -6.65 1.72 -0.42
CA HIS A 16 -7.85 1.58 0.39
C HIS A 16 -7.75 0.51 1.49
N CYS A 17 -6.63 -0.20 1.61
CA CYS A 17 -6.45 -1.19 2.68
C CYS A 17 -6.49 -0.47 4.04
N PRO A 18 -7.39 -0.87 4.96
CA PRO A 18 -7.54 -0.18 6.23
C PRO A 18 -6.28 -0.27 7.09
N LEU A 19 -5.53 -1.38 6.99
CA LEU A 19 -4.27 -1.58 7.70
C LEU A 19 -3.16 -0.69 7.14
N CYS A 20 -2.99 -0.66 5.82
CA CYS A 20 -2.00 0.19 5.16
C CYS A 20 -2.32 1.67 5.44
N ARG A 21 -3.58 2.07 5.27
CA ARG A 21 -4.06 3.42 5.60
C ARG A 21 -3.82 3.80 7.06
N HIS A 22 -4.03 2.87 8.00
CA HIS A 22 -3.76 3.11 9.41
C HIS A 22 -2.27 3.27 9.67
N ALA A 23 -1.45 2.40 9.07
CA ALA A 23 0.01 2.46 9.14
C ALA A 23 0.54 3.79 8.61
N ARG A 24 0.06 4.27 7.45
CA ARG A 24 0.38 5.60 6.90
C ARG A 24 0.06 6.74 7.85
N LYS A 25 -1.12 6.68 8.47
CA LYS A 25 -1.59 7.73 9.36
C LYS A 25 -0.84 7.72 10.71
N LYS A 26 -0.34 6.56 11.14
CA LYS A 26 0.37 6.36 12.40
C LYS A 26 1.60 5.46 12.21
N PRO A 27 2.64 5.95 11.51
CA PRO A 27 3.81 5.13 11.18
C PRO A 27 4.59 4.70 12.44
N ASP A 28 4.55 5.52 13.49
CA ASP A 28 5.22 5.23 14.77
C ASP A 28 4.47 4.23 15.66
N SER A 29 3.20 3.92 15.33
CA SER A 29 2.45 2.91 16.07
C SER A 29 3.04 1.51 15.83
N PHE A 30 2.83 0.59 16.79
CA PHE A 30 3.31 -0.79 16.69
C PHE A 30 2.85 -1.47 15.38
N ILE A 31 1.61 -1.20 14.96
CA ILE A 31 1.05 -1.68 13.70
C ILE A 31 1.69 -0.98 12.50
N GLY A 32 1.89 0.34 12.57
CA GLY A 32 2.58 1.11 11.52
C GLY A 32 3.99 0.60 11.25
N ARG A 33 4.76 0.37 12.31
CA ARG A 33 6.11 -0.23 12.25
C ARG A 33 6.09 -1.61 11.63
N ILE A 34 5.21 -2.52 12.07
CA ILE A 34 5.14 -3.88 11.53
C ILE A 34 4.70 -3.87 10.06
N ILE A 35 3.72 -3.06 9.69
CA ILE A 35 3.24 -2.99 8.30
C ILE A 35 4.36 -2.46 7.39
N HIS A 36 5.07 -1.40 7.78
CA HIS A 36 6.18 -0.87 6.98
C HIS A 36 7.40 -1.80 6.94
N GLN A 37 7.64 -2.59 7.98
CA GLN A 37 8.83 -3.45 8.08
C GLN A 37 8.63 -4.90 7.64
N ARG A 38 7.40 -5.40 7.58
CA ARG A 38 7.13 -6.82 7.24
C ARG A 38 6.14 -6.96 6.10
N HIS A 39 5.09 -6.13 6.08
CA HIS A 39 4.08 -6.22 5.03
C HIS A 39 4.53 -5.54 3.73
N ALA A 40 5.27 -4.43 3.82
CA ALA A 40 5.76 -3.69 2.67
C ALA A 40 6.72 -4.51 1.77
N GLU A 41 7.50 -5.43 2.35
CA GLU A 41 8.47 -6.27 1.61
C GLU A 41 7.79 -7.37 0.79
N ASP A 42 6.71 -7.96 1.32
CA ASP A 42 6.00 -9.10 0.71
C ASP A 42 4.76 -8.69 -0.11
N CYS A 43 4.32 -7.44 -0.04
CA CYS A 43 3.09 -7.01 -0.70
C CYS A 43 3.34 -6.42 -2.10
N PRO A 44 3.03 -7.13 -3.19
CA PRO A 44 3.23 -6.62 -4.56
C PRO A 44 2.36 -5.40 -4.88
N SER A 45 1.27 -5.22 -4.13
CA SER A 45 0.37 -4.08 -4.25
C SER A 45 0.93 -2.82 -3.63
N TRP A 46 1.82 -2.93 -2.63
CA TRP A 46 2.50 -1.81 -1.99
C TRP A 46 3.44 -1.10 -2.96
N GLN A 47 4.23 -1.87 -3.72
CA GLN A 47 5.11 -1.33 -4.75
C GLN A 47 4.33 -0.66 -5.88
N ALA A 48 3.20 -1.26 -6.30
CA ALA A 48 2.31 -0.66 -7.29
C ALA A 48 1.67 0.64 -6.78
N GLU A 49 1.34 0.71 -5.48
CA GLU A 49 0.83 1.93 -4.86
C GLU A 49 1.87 3.04 -4.86
N GLN A 50 3.11 2.77 -4.41
CA GLN A 50 4.17 3.77 -4.38
C GLN A 50 4.56 4.30 -5.76
N ASP A 51 4.50 3.45 -6.79
CA ASP A 51 4.77 3.86 -8.17
C ASP A 51 3.69 4.81 -8.73
N LEU A 52 2.43 4.64 -8.30
CA LEU A 52 1.29 5.41 -8.81
C LEU A 52 0.89 6.61 -7.95
N TYR A 53 1.03 6.52 -6.63
CA TYR A 53 0.61 7.54 -5.66
C TYR A 53 1.79 8.28 -5.02
N GLY A 54 3.03 7.85 -5.27
CA GLY A 54 4.26 8.45 -4.72
C GLY A 54 4.82 7.66 -3.53
N LYS A 55 6.13 7.78 -3.32
CA LYS A 55 6.82 7.19 -2.17
C LYS A 55 6.50 7.99 -0.92
N GLU A 56 6.05 7.30 0.12
CA GLU A 56 5.84 7.84 1.47
C GLU A 56 7.16 8.05 2.21
#